data_AF-A0A843HP73-F1
#
_entry.id   AF-A0A843HP73-F1
#
_cell.length_a   1.000
_cell.length_b   1.000
_cell.length_c   1.000
_cell.angle_alpha   90.00
_cell.angle_beta   90.00
_cell.angle_gamma   90.00
#
_symmetry.space_group_name_H-M   'P 1'
#
loop_
_entity.id
_entity.type
_entity.pdbx_description
1 polymer ?
#
loop_
_entity_poly.entity_id
_entity_poly.type
_entity_poly.pdbx_seq_one_letter_code
_entity_poly.pdbx_strand_id
1 'polypeptide(L)'
;MTYTINLNNDLNGIELIFTSKPAAAILAAIKAQGFRWNNKKCLWYAKQSAERLTFAESLNSTTTAETAIPESKKSSNAEFINMDGVKNQPLTAHGAELAKIIREELKMRGVKGVTVRARRVTYDTGITITVNATAEDFASVEEFKMRKPLASFACDVLRHGVYTGQKWVYSAEWDTLTDAEKETNYNNYVVYSISKAHEFSNYHRERENYPAFTTAFFNKLNNIYLIANQWNYNNSDSMTDYYDIGYYLDIDIKNSEFSPRQSMTEAEKTAYNEEQAEKARQEAEALAKWEEERRKAEEEHKKNIERKEKDEAAIYNNIKVIDLEKDQQFFCFGLIGGIGKESTLDEVNETGRAITNGALITRKVIFTDAAIFDSFGKYLLNDFDFLAGMGGTASEDHRITEENFYKLTEEQRKTVEFYYNNCVAVYLNNTLKLVIDPQGYNYARYTYNAETAETRPAIKELDRMRNIDKPDFYIPAPIETQLKNISVNDEITIYMCDGWILTNIESGRGKVASITPAQYAQYNGYNINLSNGKSYFIRDSKDILIYKGIKSRLPESVTSERVSDSMKQILTVFDGIFNKVYNYYLEQGEKPLLDTVAK
;
A
#
# COMPACT_ATOMS: atom_id res chain seq x y z
N MET A 1 -3.64 -31.33 -21.95
CA MET A 1 -3.58 -30.00 -21.32
C MET A 1 -4.06 -28.99 -22.34
N THR A 2 -5.00 -28.11 -21.98
CA THR A 2 -5.57 -27.10 -22.88
C THR A 2 -5.40 -25.71 -22.27
N TYR A 3 -5.34 -24.69 -23.12
CA TYR A 3 -5.27 -23.31 -22.68
C TYR A 3 -6.11 -22.40 -23.57
N THR A 4 -6.54 -21.28 -22.99
CA THR A 4 -7.31 -20.25 -23.68
C THR A 4 -6.51 -18.96 -23.68
N ILE A 5 -6.44 -18.30 -24.84
CA ILE A 5 -5.89 -16.94 -24.98
C ILE A 5 -7.07 -15.97 -24.84
N ASN A 6 -6.95 -15.00 -23.95
CA ASN A 6 -7.89 -13.89 -23.81
C ASN A 6 -7.16 -12.56 -24.09
N LEU A 7 -7.81 -11.65 -24.82
CA LEU A 7 -7.27 -10.31 -25.10
C LEU A 7 -8.01 -9.29 -24.25
N ASN A 8 -7.31 -8.76 -23.26
CA ASN A 8 -7.80 -7.76 -22.33
C ASN A 8 -7.55 -6.38 -22.93
N ASN A 9 -8.49 -5.93 -23.77
CA ASN A 9 -8.39 -4.67 -24.51
C ASN A 9 -8.30 -3.45 -23.56
N ASP A 10 -9.02 -3.48 -22.44
CA ASP A 10 -9.06 -2.39 -21.45
C ASP A 10 -7.71 -2.14 -20.78
N LEU A 11 -6.90 -3.20 -20.62
CA LEU A 11 -5.55 -3.14 -20.05
C LEU A 11 -4.43 -3.30 -21.09
N ASN A 12 -4.76 -3.37 -22.39
CA ASN A 12 -3.84 -3.64 -23.50
C ASN A 12 -2.96 -4.89 -23.22
N GLY A 13 -3.62 -5.97 -22.78
CA GLY A 13 -2.99 -7.17 -22.25
C GLY A 13 -3.40 -8.44 -22.98
N ILE A 14 -2.50 -9.43 -22.97
CA ILE A 14 -2.78 -10.80 -23.38
C ILE A 14 -2.72 -11.71 -22.14
N GLU A 15 -3.74 -12.54 -21.97
CA GLU A 15 -3.93 -13.45 -20.85
C GLU A 15 -3.96 -14.92 -21.35
N LEU A 16 -3.28 -15.83 -20.64
CA LEU A 16 -3.24 -17.27 -20.91
C LEU A 16 -3.79 -18.01 -19.70
N ILE A 17 -4.92 -18.71 -19.88
CA ILE A 17 -5.58 -19.50 -18.85
C ILE A 17 -5.34 -20.97 -19.16
N PHE A 18 -4.81 -21.74 -18.20
CA PHE A 18 -4.51 -23.16 -18.37
C PHE A 18 -5.46 -24.02 -17.53
N THR A 19 -6.01 -25.09 -18.11
CA THR A 19 -6.91 -26.02 -17.39
C THR A 19 -6.23 -26.86 -16.31
N SER A 20 -4.90 -26.88 -16.30
CA SER A 20 -4.06 -27.57 -15.31
C SER A 20 -2.64 -26.98 -15.35
N LYS A 21 -1.85 -27.19 -14.29
CA LYS A 21 -0.50 -26.61 -14.15
C LYS A 21 0.39 -26.97 -15.36
N PRO A 22 0.94 -25.98 -16.11
CA PRO A 22 1.80 -26.26 -17.25
C PRO A 22 3.08 -27.02 -16.89
N ALA A 23 3.57 -27.82 -17.85
CA ALA A 23 4.88 -28.46 -17.76
C ALA A 23 6.01 -27.41 -17.60
N ALA A 24 7.10 -27.77 -16.92
CA ALA A 24 8.18 -26.83 -16.58
C ALA A 24 8.79 -26.11 -17.81
N ALA A 25 8.93 -26.80 -18.94
CA ALA A 25 9.40 -26.20 -20.19
C ALA A 25 8.45 -25.12 -20.74
N ILE A 26 7.13 -25.35 -20.66
CA ILE A 26 6.10 -24.38 -21.07
C ILE A 26 6.11 -23.17 -20.11
N LEU A 27 6.25 -23.40 -18.80
CA LEU A 27 6.41 -22.31 -17.82
C LEU A 27 7.67 -21.47 -18.08
N ALA A 28 8.78 -22.10 -18.46
CA ALA A 28 10.02 -21.40 -18.80
C ALA A 28 9.84 -20.54 -20.05
N ALA A 29 9.24 -21.09 -21.11
CA ALA A 29 8.96 -20.36 -22.35
C ALA A 29 8.04 -19.14 -22.12
N ILE A 30 6.95 -19.32 -21.36
CA ILE A 30 6.00 -18.25 -21.00
C ILE A 30 6.70 -17.12 -20.24
N LYS A 31 7.53 -17.46 -19.25
CA LYS A 31 8.30 -16.48 -18.47
C LYS A 31 9.36 -15.76 -19.31
N ALA A 32 10.05 -16.46 -20.21
CA ALA A 32 11.04 -15.87 -21.12
C ALA A 32 10.42 -14.80 -22.04
N GLN A 33 9.15 -14.97 -22.40
CA GLN A 33 8.39 -14.02 -23.21
C GLN A 33 7.76 -12.87 -22.38
N GLY A 34 8.08 -12.79 -21.08
CA GLY A 34 7.70 -11.68 -20.20
C GLY A 34 6.31 -11.80 -19.57
N PHE A 35 5.64 -12.94 -19.68
CA PHE A 35 4.38 -13.18 -18.97
C PHE A 35 4.59 -13.35 -17.47
N ARG A 36 3.65 -12.83 -16.68
CA ARG A 36 3.62 -12.87 -15.21
C ARG A 36 2.42 -13.66 -14.73
N TRP A 37 2.53 -14.31 -13.58
CA TRP A 37 1.42 -15.05 -12.98
C TRP A 37 0.55 -14.14 -12.12
N ASN A 38 -0.76 -14.17 -12.33
CA ASN A 38 -1.75 -13.58 -11.44
C ASN A 38 -2.34 -14.69 -10.57
N ASN A 39 -1.97 -14.71 -9.28
CA ASN A 39 -2.44 -15.73 -8.33
C ASN A 39 -3.94 -15.60 -8.01
N LYS A 40 -4.52 -14.40 -8.02
CA LYS A 40 -5.95 -14.17 -7.74
C LYS A 40 -6.86 -14.63 -8.89
N LYS A 41 -6.40 -14.45 -10.14
CA LYS A 41 -7.15 -14.83 -11.35
C LYS A 41 -6.71 -16.18 -11.95
N CYS A 42 -5.72 -16.85 -11.36
CA CYS A 42 -5.12 -18.10 -11.85
C CYS A 42 -4.76 -18.09 -13.35
N LEU A 43 -4.19 -16.98 -13.84
CA LEU A 43 -3.82 -16.81 -15.25
C LEU A 43 -2.44 -16.18 -15.42
N TRP A 44 -1.83 -16.39 -16.58
CA TRP A 44 -0.59 -15.70 -16.99
C TRP A 44 -0.95 -14.49 -17.83
N TYR A 45 -0.31 -13.34 -17.61
CA TYR A 45 -0.60 -12.11 -18.36
C TYR A 45 0.66 -11.36 -18.78
N ALA A 46 0.58 -10.66 -19.92
CA ALA A 46 1.61 -9.74 -20.40
C ALA A 46 0.98 -8.55 -21.12
N LYS A 47 1.72 -7.45 -21.28
CA LYS A 47 1.30 -6.37 -22.20
C LYS A 47 1.38 -6.86 -23.64
N GLN A 48 0.33 -6.61 -24.42
CA GLN A 48 0.19 -7.10 -25.79
C GLN A 48 1.31 -6.56 -26.69
N SER A 49 1.91 -7.47 -27.47
CA SER A 49 2.82 -7.16 -28.58
C SER A 49 2.67 -8.25 -29.65
N ALA A 50 3.04 -7.94 -30.90
CA ALA A 50 2.98 -8.93 -32.00
C ALA A 50 3.78 -10.20 -31.66
N GLU A 51 4.99 -10.04 -31.11
CA GLU A 51 5.87 -11.15 -30.68
C GLU A 51 5.19 -12.05 -29.64
N ARG A 52 4.52 -11.46 -28.64
CA ARG A 52 3.83 -12.22 -27.57
C ARG A 52 2.54 -12.87 -28.05
N LEU A 53 1.83 -12.26 -29.00
CA LEU A 53 0.66 -12.85 -29.65
C LEU A 53 1.08 -14.10 -30.44
N THR A 54 2.07 -13.95 -31.33
CA THR A 54 2.64 -15.07 -32.11
C THR A 54 3.18 -16.17 -31.22
N PHE A 55 3.87 -15.81 -30.12
CA PHE A 55 4.32 -16.79 -29.14
C PHE A 55 3.15 -17.52 -28.47
N ALA A 56 2.14 -16.79 -27.97
CA ALA A 56 0.98 -17.38 -27.32
C ALA A 56 0.20 -18.32 -28.25
N GLU A 57 0.13 -18.03 -29.54
CA GLU A 57 -0.44 -18.90 -30.57
C GLU A 57 0.44 -20.14 -30.81
N SER A 58 1.77 -19.97 -30.82
CA SER A 58 2.75 -21.05 -31.01
C SER A 58 2.83 -22.08 -29.87
N LEU A 59 2.30 -21.76 -28.69
CA LEU A 59 2.25 -22.69 -27.54
C LEU A 59 1.38 -23.94 -27.81
N ASN A 60 0.52 -23.92 -28.83
CA ASN A 60 -0.20 -25.10 -29.32
C ASN A 60 0.72 -26.14 -30.01
N SER A 61 1.97 -25.79 -30.34
CA SER A 61 2.81 -26.56 -31.27
C SER A 61 3.90 -27.43 -30.62
N THR A 62 4.28 -27.20 -29.35
CA THR A 62 5.59 -27.65 -28.85
C THR A 62 5.49 -28.52 -27.59
N THR A 63 5.69 -29.82 -27.76
CA THR A 63 6.04 -30.78 -26.70
C THR A 63 7.35 -31.50 -27.08
N THR A 64 8.19 -31.84 -26.08
CA THR A 64 9.37 -32.76 -26.09
C THR A 64 10.78 -32.12 -26.09
N ALA A 65 11.69 -32.78 -25.33
CA ALA A 65 13.16 -32.81 -25.38
C ALA A 65 14.01 -31.98 -24.37
N GLU A 66 15.24 -32.47 -24.10
CA GLU A 66 16.05 -32.31 -22.88
C GLU A 66 17.55 -31.94 -23.13
N THR A 67 18.21 -31.42 -22.08
CA THR A 67 19.69 -31.47 -21.76
C THR A 67 20.78 -30.83 -22.66
N ALA A 68 21.70 -30.04 -22.07
CA ALA A 68 23.17 -30.26 -22.00
C ALA A 68 24.04 -28.98 -21.74
N ILE A 69 25.22 -29.17 -21.11
CA ILE A 69 26.32 -28.21 -20.73
C ILE A 69 27.60 -29.11 -20.52
N PRO A 70 28.92 -28.73 -20.67
CA PRO A 70 29.61 -27.41 -20.62
C PRO A 70 30.79 -27.18 -21.64
N GLU A 71 31.57 -26.08 -21.53
CA GLU A 71 33.04 -26.08 -21.18
C GLU A 71 33.87 -24.78 -21.47
N SER A 72 34.55 -24.33 -20.40
CA SER A 72 35.83 -23.60 -20.14
C SER A 72 36.68 -22.68 -21.10
N LYS A 73 37.08 -21.51 -20.52
CA LYS A 73 38.42 -20.85 -20.39
C LYS A 73 39.28 -20.38 -21.61
N LYS A 74 39.62 -19.07 -21.64
CA LYS A 74 40.97 -18.50 -21.32
C LYS A 74 40.97 -16.95 -21.23
N SER A 75 42.11 -16.34 -20.87
CA SER A 75 42.25 -15.00 -20.25
C SER A 75 42.95 -13.91 -21.08
N SER A 76 42.58 -12.64 -20.85
CA SER A 76 43.50 -11.48 -20.89
C SER A 76 42.96 -10.32 -20.04
N ASN A 77 43.87 -9.50 -19.48
CA ASN A 77 43.50 -8.32 -18.70
C ASN A 77 42.93 -7.18 -19.58
N ALA A 78 42.15 -6.29 -18.95
CA ALA A 78 41.72 -4.99 -19.46
C ALA A 78 40.49 -4.91 -20.40
N GLU A 79 39.53 -5.82 -20.27
CA GLU A 79 38.12 -5.54 -20.62
C GLU A 79 37.24 -5.59 -19.37
N PHE A 80 36.55 -4.49 -19.06
CA PHE A 80 35.48 -4.47 -18.06
C PHE A 80 34.22 -5.11 -18.68
N ILE A 81 34.16 -6.44 -18.67
CA ILE A 81 33.08 -7.19 -19.31
C ILE A 81 31.78 -7.10 -18.51
N ASN A 82 30.84 -6.37 -19.11
CA ASN A 82 29.40 -6.58 -19.20
C ASN A 82 28.66 -7.30 -18.04
N MET A 83 27.66 -6.62 -17.46
CA MET A 83 27.08 -6.93 -16.14
C MET A 83 25.80 -7.82 -16.14
N ASP A 84 25.48 -8.53 -17.22
CA ASP A 84 24.16 -9.15 -17.41
C ASP A 84 24.08 -10.67 -17.16
N GLY A 85 25.14 -11.31 -16.66
CA GLY A 85 25.25 -12.78 -16.60
C GLY A 85 24.64 -13.51 -15.40
N VAL A 86 24.35 -12.85 -14.27
CA VAL A 86 24.14 -13.54 -12.96
C VAL A 86 22.75 -13.37 -12.35
N LYS A 87 21.88 -12.50 -12.89
CA LYS A 87 20.53 -12.21 -12.33
C LYS A 87 19.45 -13.28 -12.55
N ASN A 88 19.82 -14.51 -12.92
CA ASN A 88 18.89 -15.56 -13.38
C ASN A 88 18.82 -16.82 -12.48
N GLN A 89 19.13 -16.71 -11.19
CA GLN A 89 18.62 -17.64 -10.18
C GLN A 89 17.39 -17.03 -9.49
N PRO A 90 16.36 -17.83 -9.14
CA PRO A 90 15.28 -17.34 -8.29
C PRO A 90 15.84 -16.96 -6.91
N LEU A 91 15.55 -15.76 -6.42
CA LEU A 91 15.78 -15.35 -5.04
C LEU A 91 14.75 -16.03 -4.12
N THR A 92 14.91 -17.34 -3.93
CA THR A 92 14.35 -18.10 -2.79
C THR A 92 15.40 -18.33 -1.70
N ALA A 93 16.65 -18.00 -1.98
CA ALA A 93 17.76 -18.13 -1.05
C ALA A 93 17.74 -16.98 -0.03
N HIS A 94 17.42 -17.31 1.22
CA HIS A 94 17.50 -16.40 2.36
C HIS A 94 18.46 -16.93 3.42
N GLY A 95 18.90 -16.06 4.34
CA GLY A 95 19.75 -16.43 5.46
C GLY A 95 21.01 -17.22 5.05
N ALA A 96 21.14 -18.44 5.58
CA ALA A 96 22.33 -19.27 5.40
C ALA A 96 22.61 -19.67 3.93
N GLU A 97 21.57 -19.80 3.10
CA GLU A 97 21.73 -20.12 1.67
C GLU A 97 22.31 -18.92 0.91
N LEU A 98 21.78 -17.72 1.17
CA LEU A 98 22.28 -16.48 0.59
C LEU A 98 23.72 -16.18 1.04
N ALA A 99 24.02 -16.39 2.33
CA ALA A 99 25.38 -16.29 2.85
C ALA A 99 26.35 -17.29 2.19
N LYS A 100 25.87 -18.46 1.74
CA LYS A 100 26.68 -19.42 0.98
C LYS A 100 26.96 -18.91 -0.44
N ILE A 101 25.94 -18.43 -1.14
CA ILE A 101 26.06 -17.88 -2.51
C ILE A 101 27.07 -16.73 -2.55
N ILE A 102 26.92 -15.74 -1.66
CA ILE A 102 27.83 -14.58 -1.56
C ILE A 102 29.26 -15.03 -1.26
N ARG A 103 29.44 -16.03 -0.39
CA ARG A 103 30.77 -16.61 -0.06
C ARG A 103 31.41 -17.30 -1.27
N GLU A 104 30.63 -18.05 -2.04
CA GLU A 104 31.10 -18.73 -3.26
C GLU A 104 31.47 -17.72 -4.35
N GLU A 105 30.69 -16.65 -4.51
CA GLU A 105 31.02 -15.58 -5.46
C GLU A 105 32.28 -14.80 -5.08
N LEU A 106 32.43 -14.39 -3.82
CA LEU A 106 33.65 -13.77 -3.30
C LEU A 106 34.88 -14.66 -3.57
N LYS A 107 34.75 -15.98 -3.35
CA LYS A 107 35.80 -16.96 -3.64
C LYS A 107 36.09 -17.08 -5.14
N MET A 108 35.07 -17.11 -6.01
CA MET A 108 35.23 -17.13 -7.47
C MET A 108 35.93 -15.87 -7.99
N ARG A 109 35.61 -14.69 -7.43
CA ARG A 109 36.24 -13.41 -7.73
C ARG A 109 37.61 -13.22 -7.05
N GLY A 110 38.14 -14.26 -6.39
CA GLY A 110 39.49 -14.28 -5.83
C GLY A 110 39.67 -13.53 -4.50
N VAL A 111 38.60 -13.11 -3.83
CA VAL A 111 38.65 -12.42 -2.55
C VAL A 111 39.07 -13.40 -1.45
N LYS A 112 40.16 -13.08 -0.75
CA LYS A 112 40.76 -13.90 0.32
C LYS A 112 40.60 -13.23 1.69
N GLY A 113 40.60 -14.06 2.74
CA GLY A 113 40.56 -13.60 4.12
C GLY A 113 39.19 -13.07 4.55
N VAL A 114 38.09 -13.64 4.04
CA VAL A 114 36.72 -13.22 4.35
C VAL A 114 35.86 -14.39 4.83
N THR A 115 34.95 -14.12 5.77
CA THR A 115 33.92 -15.06 6.22
C THR A 115 32.55 -14.41 6.16
N VAL A 116 31.62 -15.02 5.41
CA VAL A 116 30.23 -14.58 5.32
C VAL A 116 29.37 -15.39 6.29
N ARG A 117 28.52 -14.73 7.08
CA ARG A 117 27.51 -15.34 7.96
C ARG A 117 26.15 -14.66 7.75
N ALA A 118 25.08 -15.40 8.01
CA ALA A 118 23.75 -14.82 8.15
C ALA A 118 23.44 -14.54 9.64
N ARG A 119 22.68 -13.50 9.91
CA ARG A 119 22.14 -13.13 11.22
C ARG A 119 20.64 -12.91 11.08
N ARG A 120 19.85 -13.23 12.12
CA ARG A 120 18.49 -12.68 12.26
C ARG A 120 18.56 -11.40 13.08
N VAL A 121 17.98 -10.32 12.57
CA VAL A 121 17.77 -9.08 13.32
C VAL A 121 16.27 -8.93 13.47
N THR A 122 15.72 -9.44 14.59
CA THR A 122 14.30 -9.42 15.02
C THR A 122 13.25 -9.83 13.98
N TYR A 123 13.05 -9.04 12.92
CA TYR A 123 12.08 -9.26 11.84
C TYR A 123 12.73 -9.50 10.45
N ASP A 124 14.02 -9.20 10.28
CA ASP A 124 14.73 -9.23 8.99
C ASP A 124 15.90 -10.21 8.91
N THR A 125 16.25 -10.55 7.66
CA THR A 125 17.50 -11.25 7.32
C THR A 125 18.67 -10.26 7.29
N GLY A 126 19.78 -10.60 7.94
CA GLY A 126 21.05 -9.88 7.83
C GLY A 126 22.18 -10.77 7.29
N ILE A 127 23.13 -10.18 6.58
CA ILE A 127 24.36 -10.82 6.09
C ILE A 127 25.56 -10.01 6.61
N THR A 128 26.38 -10.62 7.47
CA THR A 128 27.64 -10.03 7.93
C THR A 128 28.82 -10.66 7.18
N ILE A 129 29.71 -9.84 6.63
CA ILE A 129 30.96 -10.25 6.00
C ILE A 129 32.13 -9.77 6.84
N THR A 130 32.72 -10.69 7.61
CA THR A 130 33.94 -10.37 8.36
C THR A 130 35.16 -10.47 7.46
N VAL A 131 35.97 -9.41 7.41
CA VAL A 131 37.21 -9.30 6.64
C VAL A 131 38.38 -9.30 7.60
N ASN A 132 39.30 -10.26 7.45
CA ASN A 132 40.56 -10.26 8.19
C ASN A 132 41.48 -9.19 7.60
N ALA A 133 42.05 -8.37 8.49
CA ALA A 133 42.99 -7.29 8.16
C ALA A 133 44.31 -7.46 8.93
N THR A 134 45.41 -7.06 8.30
CA THR A 134 46.77 -6.96 8.89
C THR A 134 47.15 -5.50 9.11
N ALA A 135 48.24 -5.22 9.81
CA ALA A 135 48.75 -3.85 9.96
C ALA A 135 48.98 -3.12 8.61
N GLU A 136 49.35 -3.85 7.55
CA GLU A 136 49.57 -3.31 6.19
C GLU A 136 48.28 -2.84 5.48
N ASP A 137 47.10 -3.27 5.95
CA ASP A 137 45.81 -2.84 5.42
C ASP A 137 45.43 -1.41 5.90
N PHE A 138 46.08 -0.90 6.95
CA PHE A 138 45.81 0.41 7.55
C PHE A 138 46.81 1.48 7.09
N ALA A 139 46.34 2.71 7.00
CA ALA A 139 47.16 3.85 6.59
C ALA A 139 48.21 4.21 7.66
N SER A 140 49.39 4.68 7.22
CA SER A 140 50.35 5.29 8.17
C SER A 140 49.78 6.56 8.81
N VAL A 141 50.37 7.03 9.91
CA VAL A 141 49.95 8.28 10.56
C VAL A 141 50.10 9.47 9.59
N GLU A 142 51.16 9.49 8.80
CA GLU A 142 51.44 10.51 7.78
C GLU A 142 50.42 10.44 6.63
N GLU A 143 50.11 9.22 6.17
CA GLU A 143 49.16 8.94 5.09
C GLU A 143 47.72 9.29 5.51
N PHE A 144 47.35 9.03 6.77
CA PHE A 144 46.09 9.48 7.37
C PHE A 144 46.04 11.01 7.45
N LYS A 145 47.08 11.64 8.00
CA LYS A 145 47.15 13.11 8.15
C LYS A 145 47.13 13.86 6.81
N MET A 146 47.66 13.25 5.74
CA MET A 146 47.55 13.79 4.38
C MET A 146 46.11 13.77 3.86
N ARG A 147 45.31 12.75 4.21
CA ARG A 147 43.92 12.59 3.78
C ARG A 147 42.94 13.41 4.60
N LYS A 148 43.13 13.43 5.92
CA LYS A 148 42.28 14.12 6.88
C LYS A 148 43.12 15.11 7.69
N PRO A 149 43.55 16.24 7.10
CA PRO A 149 44.41 17.22 7.75
C PRO A 149 43.72 17.88 8.95
N LEU A 150 44.51 18.53 9.81
CA LEU A 150 44.04 19.23 11.01
C LEU A 150 42.87 20.19 10.73
N ALA A 151 42.87 20.87 9.58
CA ALA A 151 41.78 21.74 9.15
C ALA A 151 40.45 20.99 8.89
N SER A 152 40.50 19.80 8.29
CA SER A 152 39.32 18.95 8.09
C SER A 152 38.79 18.41 9.42
N PHE A 153 39.67 17.97 10.31
CA PHE A 153 39.30 17.58 11.67
C PHE A 153 38.66 18.74 12.45
N ALA A 154 39.18 19.96 12.32
CA ALA A 154 38.58 21.15 12.93
C ALA A 154 37.16 21.42 12.42
N CYS A 155 36.90 21.26 11.12
CA CYS A 155 35.56 21.39 10.56
C CYS A 155 34.56 20.38 11.16
N ASP A 156 34.97 19.13 11.37
CA ASP A 156 34.12 18.10 11.98
C ASP A 156 33.81 18.42 13.46
N VAL A 157 34.84 18.85 14.22
CA VAL A 157 34.69 19.29 15.61
C VAL A 157 33.72 20.47 15.73
N LEU A 158 33.82 21.44 14.81
CA LEU A 158 32.92 22.60 14.77
C LEU A 158 31.48 22.24 14.37
N ARG A 159 31.29 21.17 13.58
CA ARG A 159 29.99 20.78 13.02
C ARG A 159 29.16 19.88 13.92
N HIS A 160 29.79 18.88 14.54
CA HIS A 160 29.09 17.86 15.35
C HIS A 160 29.87 17.37 16.58
N GLY A 161 31.10 17.87 16.79
CA GLY A 161 32.02 17.36 17.80
C GLY A 161 32.64 16.02 17.43
N VAL A 162 33.83 15.73 17.96
CA VAL A 162 34.59 14.52 17.64
C VAL A 162 35.19 13.90 18.89
N TYR A 163 35.07 12.57 19.01
CA TYR A 163 35.75 11.80 20.05
C TYR A 163 37.21 11.50 19.66
N THR A 164 38.16 11.91 20.50
CA THR A 164 39.60 11.79 20.25
C THR A 164 40.22 10.49 20.77
N GLY A 165 39.39 9.56 21.27
CA GLY A 165 39.85 8.37 22.01
C GLY A 165 40.10 8.59 23.50
N GLN A 166 40.10 9.85 23.95
CA GLN A 166 40.19 10.23 25.37
C GLN A 166 38.92 10.97 25.81
N LYS A 167 38.51 11.99 25.04
CA LYS A 167 37.32 12.81 25.31
C LYS A 167 36.60 13.20 24.02
N TRP A 168 35.36 13.63 24.16
CA TRP A 168 34.68 14.40 23.12
C TRP A 168 35.20 15.83 23.15
N VAL A 169 35.47 16.39 21.97
CA VAL A 169 35.80 17.81 21.79
C VAL A 169 34.73 18.43 20.91
N TYR A 170 34.13 19.53 21.38
CA TYR A 170 33.05 20.26 20.71
C TYR A 170 33.50 21.68 20.35
N SER A 171 32.76 22.37 19.48
CA SER A 171 33.04 23.73 19.00
C SER A 171 33.41 24.72 20.12
N ALA A 172 32.59 24.81 21.16
CA ALA A 172 32.80 25.72 22.29
C ALA A 172 34.09 25.47 23.09
N GLU A 173 34.60 24.24 23.09
CA GLU A 173 35.91 23.91 23.66
C GLU A 173 37.02 24.23 22.67
N TRP A 174 36.85 23.80 21.41
CA TRP A 174 37.83 23.95 20.33
C TRP A 174 38.31 25.39 20.13
N ASP A 175 37.40 26.36 20.17
CA ASP A 175 37.75 27.78 19.98
C ASP A 175 38.60 28.33 21.14
N THR A 176 38.58 27.70 22.32
CA THR A 176 39.36 28.11 23.50
C THR A 176 40.74 27.43 23.62
N LEU A 177 40.99 26.37 22.85
CA LEU A 177 42.25 25.62 22.89
C LEU A 177 43.40 26.36 22.20
N THR A 178 44.61 26.24 22.74
CA THR A 178 45.85 26.64 22.05
C THR A 178 46.14 25.72 20.86
N ASP A 179 47.00 26.17 19.93
CA ASP A 179 47.35 25.37 18.74
C ASP A 179 48.03 24.04 19.10
N ALA A 180 48.85 24.01 20.16
CA ALA A 180 49.48 22.80 20.67
C ALA A 180 48.45 21.79 21.25
N GLU A 181 47.40 22.28 21.90
CA GLU A 181 46.31 21.43 22.40
C GLU A 181 45.42 20.94 21.27
N LYS A 182 45.17 21.77 20.23
CA LYS A 182 44.47 21.37 19.00
C LYS A 182 45.23 20.27 18.27
N GLU A 183 46.54 20.43 18.10
CA GLU A 183 47.40 19.41 17.50
C GLU A 183 47.45 18.12 18.34
N THR A 184 47.49 18.22 19.66
CA THR A 184 47.43 17.06 20.58
C THR A 184 46.11 16.29 20.43
N ASN A 185 44.97 16.98 20.45
CA ASN A 185 43.66 16.35 20.28
C ASN A 185 43.50 15.70 18.89
N TYR A 186 44.04 16.34 17.85
CA TYR A 186 44.08 15.79 16.50
C TYR A 186 44.97 14.54 16.40
N ASN A 187 46.17 14.55 16.99
CA ASN A 187 47.05 13.38 17.03
C ASN A 187 46.39 12.19 17.75
N ASN A 188 45.72 12.46 18.88
CA ASN A 188 44.93 11.45 19.59
C ASN A 188 43.80 10.89 18.71
N TYR A 189 43.05 11.76 18.02
CA TYR A 189 42.02 11.36 17.06
C TYR A 189 42.57 10.49 15.92
N VAL A 190 43.74 10.81 15.35
CA VAL A 190 44.37 10.00 14.29
C VAL A 190 44.67 8.58 14.78
N VAL A 191 45.38 8.46 15.93
CA VAL A 191 45.72 7.16 16.52
C VAL A 191 44.47 6.37 16.90
N TYR A 192 43.49 7.04 17.52
CA TYR A 192 42.21 6.45 17.87
C TYR A 192 41.47 5.91 16.64
N SER A 193 41.35 6.73 15.58
CA SER A 193 40.65 6.36 14.34
C SER A 193 41.29 5.17 13.64
N ILE A 194 42.62 5.09 13.61
CA ILE A 194 43.34 3.92 13.07
C ILE A 194 43.08 2.69 13.95
N SER A 195 43.19 2.81 15.28
CA SER A 195 42.98 1.68 16.22
C SER A 195 41.53 1.17 16.30
N LYS A 196 40.55 2.00 15.91
CA LYS A 196 39.11 1.71 15.95
C LYS A 196 38.47 1.60 14.56
N ALA A 197 39.24 1.43 13.50
CA ALA A 197 38.70 1.17 12.17
C ALA A 197 38.28 -0.32 12.03
N HIS A 198 37.16 -0.67 12.65
CA HIS A 198 36.63 -2.05 12.76
C HIS A 198 35.33 -2.30 11.97
N GLU A 199 34.75 -1.28 11.34
CA GLU A 199 33.51 -1.35 10.58
C GLU A 199 33.65 -0.59 9.25
N PHE A 200 32.95 -1.04 8.22
CA PHE A 200 32.84 -0.35 6.92
C PHE A 200 31.36 -0.07 6.60
N SER A 201 30.94 1.18 6.74
CA SER A 201 29.53 1.56 6.63
C SER A 201 28.99 1.44 5.21
N ASN A 202 27.76 0.93 5.10
CA ASN A 202 27.00 0.89 3.86
C ASN A 202 26.65 2.30 3.34
N TYR A 203 26.53 3.27 4.23
CA TYR A 203 26.24 4.67 3.94
C TYR A 203 27.54 5.49 3.92
N HIS A 204 27.64 6.47 3.02
CA HIS A 204 28.83 7.32 2.82
C HIS A 204 30.11 6.55 2.45
N ARG A 205 30.16 6.01 1.22
CA ARG A 205 31.26 5.19 0.68
C ARG A 205 32.34 6.00 -0.06
N GLU A 206 32.40 7.31 0.14
CA GLU A 206 33.46 8.16 -0.39
C GLU A 206 34.80 7.82 0.29
N ARG A 207 35.89 7.80 -0.50
CA ARG A 207 37.24 7.45 -0.03
C ARG A 207 37.71 8.27 1.17
N GLU A 208 37.25 9.52 1.24
CA GLU A 208 37.59 10.55 2.24
C GLU A 208 37.04 10.21 3.64
N ASN A 209 35.94 9.44 3.72
CA ASN A 209 35.35 9.02 5.00
C ASN A 209 36.12 7.89 5.70
N TYR A 210 37.07 7.26 5.00
CA TYR A 210 37.85 6.12 5.52
C TYR A 210 39.38 6.38 5.48
N PRO A 211 39.89 7.46 6.10
CA PRO A 211 41.31 7.80 6.08
C PRO A 211 42.20 6.74 6.72
N ALA A 212 41.64 5.91 7.62
CA ALA A 212 42.32 4.83 8.34
C ALA A 212 42.75 3.63 7.49
N PHE A 213 42.17 3.43 6.32
CA PHE A 213 42.53 2.31 5.43
C PHE A 213 43.54 2.76 4.37
N THR A 214 44.41 1.86 3.91
CA THR A 214 45.17 2.08 2.67
C THR A 214 44.20 2.11 1.47
N THR A 215 44.63 2.71 0.35
CA THR A 215 43.80 2.71 -0.88
C THR A 215 43.55 1.30 -1.41
N ALA A 216 44.49 0.37 -1.26
CA ALA A 216 44.32 -1.02 -1.65
C ALA A 216 43.25 -1.72 -0.79
N PHE A 217 43.30 -1.54 0.53
CA PHE A 217 42.33 -2.15 1.43
C PHE A 217 40.93 -1.53 1.30
N PHE A 218 40.82 -0.21 1.18
CA PHE A 218 39.55 0.45 0.88
C PHE A 218 38.91 -0.09 -0.42
N ASN A 219 39.70 -0.26 -1.49
CA ASN A 219 39.19 -0.82 -2.74
C ASN A 219 38.75 -2.29 -2.60
N LYS A 220 39.44 -3.08 -1.77
CA LYS A 220 39.03 -4.46 -1.40
C LYS A 220 37.68 -4.45 -0.68
N LEU A 221 37.49 -3.60 0.32
CA LEU A 221 36.23 -3.46 1.07
C LEU A 221 35.08 -2.99 0.18
N ASN A 222 35.29 -1.96 -0.65
CA ASN A 222 34.28 -1.48 -1.59
C ASN A 222 33.90 -2.54 -2.64
N ASN A 223 34.86 -3.35 -3.11
CA ASN A 223 34.57 -4.47 -4.00
C ASN A 223 33.75 -5.58 -3.29
N ILE A 224 34.07 -5.90 -2.04
CA ILE A 224 33.27 -6.83 -1.21
C ILE A 224 31.84 -6.32 -1.06
N TYR A 225 31.66 -5.03 -0.74
CA TYR A 225 30.36 -4.38 -0.70
C TYR A 225 29.62 -4.51 -2.05
N LEU A 226 30.26 -4.16 -3.17
CA LEU A 226 29.64 -4.23 -4.49
C LEU A 226 29.24 -5.65 -4.91
N ILE A 227 30.03 -6.66 -4.53
CA ILE A 227 29.71 -8.08 -4.79
C ILE A 227 28.51 -8.52 -3.96
N ALA A 228 28.49 -8.19 -2.66
CA ALA A 228 27.35 -8.51 -1.81
C ALA A 228 26.08 -7.74 -2.26
N ASN A 229 26.17 -6.43 -2.45
CA ASN A 229 25.03 -5.58 -2.79
C ASN A 229 24.41 -5.86 -4.17
N GLN A 230 25.04 -6.67 -5.05
CA GLN A 230 24.39 -7.21 -6.25
C GLN A 230 23.19 -8.12 -5.92
N TRP A 231 23.16 -8.69 -4.71
CA TRP A 231 22.07 -9.52 -4.20
C TRP A 231 21.05 -8.74 -3.35
N ASN A 232 21.24 -7.42 -3.17
CA ASN A 232 20.32 -6.55 -2.43
C ASN A 232 19.45 -5.72 -3.39
N TYR A 233 18.16 -5.57 -3.09
CA TYR A 233 17.16 -4.97 -3.99
C TYR A 233 17.02 -3.45 -3.82
N ASN A 234 17.09 -2.94 -2.58
CA ASN A 234 17.01 -1.51 -2.25
C ASN A 234 17.59 -1.27 -0.85
N ASN A 235 18.32 -0.18 -0.63
CA ASN A 235 19.01 0.14 0.63
C ASN A 235 18.54 1.46 1.26
N SER A 236 17.23 1.73 1.24
CA SER A 236 16.64 2.98 1.73
C SER A 236 15.76 2.74 2.96
N ASP A 237 16.20 3.28 4.11
CA ASP A 237 15.52 3.15 5.41
C ASP A 237 14.03 3.58 5.40
N SER A 238 13.59 4.42 4.46
CA SER A 238 12.21 4.95 4.44
C SER A 238 11.15 3.98 3.90
N MET A 239 11.55 2.78 3.46
CA MET A 239 10.65 1.76 2.89
C MET A 239 10.87 0.34 3.43
N THR A 240 11.87 0.12 4.29
CA THR A 240 12.17 -1.21 4.86
C THR A 240 10.99 -1.78 5.65
N ASP A 241 10.26 -0.93 6.37
CA ASP A 241 9.07 -1.32 7.14
C ASP A 241 7.84 -1.67 6.27
N TYR A 242 7.89 -1.45 4.94
CA TYR A 242 6.73 -1.51 4.05
C TYR A 242 6.88 -2.39 2.80
N TYR A 243 8.09 -2.78 2.42
CA TYR A 243 8.33 -3.69 1.31
C TYR A 243 9.38 -4.75 1.68
N ASP A 244 9.06 -6.00 1.35
CA ASP A 244 9.87 -7.21 1.56
C ASP A 244 11.23 -7.08 0.81
N ILE A 245 12.25 -6.51 1.48
CA ILE A 245 13.60 -6.28 0.91
C ILE A 245 14.63 -7.29 1.43
N GLY A 246 15.54 -7.67 0.55
CA GLY A 246 16.26 -8.94 0.65
C GLY A 246 17.06 -9.19 1.93
N TYR A 247 17.84 -8.21 2.41
CA TYR A 247 18.58 -8.28 3.68
C TYR A 247 19.36 -6.99 4.04
N TYR A 248 19.69 -6.84 5.33
CA TYR A 248 20.71 -5.89 5.82
C TYR A 248 22.14 -6.43 5.60
N LEU A 249 23.00 -5.70 4.89
CA LEU A 249 24.42 -6.03 4.75
C LEU A 249 25.24 -5.40 5.89
N ASP A 250 26.30 -6.07 6.32
CA ASP A 250 27.25 -5.57 7.32
C ASP A 250 28.67 -6.06 6.99
N ILE A 251 29.70 -5.25 7.24
CA ILE A 251 31.11 -5.54 6.90
C ILE A 251 32.00 -5.24 8.11
N ASP A 252 32.20 -6.27 8.93
CA ASP A 252 33.12 -6.29 10.07
C ASP A 252 34.58 -6.36 9.59
N ILE A 253 35.47 -5.59 10.20
CA ILE A 253 36.93 -5.67 9.97
C ILE A 253 37.59 -6.27 11.22
N LYS A 254 38.01 -7.52 11.08
CA LYS A 254 38.72 -8.25 12.14
C LYS A 254 40.22 -8.03 12.01
N ASN A 255 40.71 -7.01 12.71
CA ASN A 255 42.14 -6.80 12.92
C ASN A 255 42.65 -7.78 14.00
N SER A 256 43.57 -8.67 13.66
CA SER A 256 44.16 -9.63 14.61
C SER A 256 45.32 -9.07 15.44
N GLU A 257 45.86 -7.93 15.06
CA GLU A 257 47.08 -7.35 15.64
C GLU A 257 46.75 -6.20 16.60
N PHE A 258 45.68 -5.42 16.32
CA PHE A 258 45.18 -4.36 17.20
C PHE A 258 44.07 -4.84 18.14
N SER A 259 44.40 -5.77 19.02
CA SER A 259 43.57 -6.07 20.19
C SER A 259 43.76 -4.97 21.25
N PRO A 260 42.68 -4.46 21.90
CA PRO A 260 42.81 -3.53 23.04
C PRO A 260 43.73 -4.03 24.16
N ARG A 261 43.96 -5.35 24.22
CA ARG A 261 44.88 -6.02 25.13
C ARG A 261 46.33 -5.50 25.10
N GLN A 262 46.79 -4.80 24.06
CA GLN A 262 48.19 -4.36 23.98
C GLN A 262 48.55 -3.20 24.93
N SER A 263 47.58 -2.45 25.45
CA SER A 263 47.79 -1.43 26.49
C SER A 263 47.24 -1.81 27.87
N MET A 264 46.77 -3.05 28.04
CA MET A 264 46.14 -3.55 29.26
C MET A 264 47.13 -4.40 30.07
N THR A 265 47.13 -4.23 31.39
CA THR A 265 47.82 -5.13 32.32
C THR A 265 47.21 -6.54 32.30
N GLU A 266 47.93 -7.56 32.77
CA GLU A 266 47.40 -8.93 32.84
C GLU A 266 46.13 -9.07 33.70
N ALA A 267 45.97 -8.21 34.72
CA ALA A 267 44.76 -8.14 35.52
C ALA A 267 43.56 -7.65 34.69
N GLU A 268 43.73 -6.57 33.93
CA GLU A 268 42.68 -6.01 33.05
C GLU A 268 42.34 -6.98 31.90
N LYS A 269 43.33 -7.67 31.33
CA LYS A 269 43.10 -8.73 30.33
C LYS A 269 42.24 -9.86 30.89
N THR A 270 42.46 -10.25 32.15
CA THR A 270 41.71 -11.30 32.83
C THR A 270 40.27 -10.85 33.07
N ALA A 271 40.07 -9.68 33.67
CA ALA A 271 38.75 -9.11 33.93
C ALA A 271 37.92 -8.92 32.64
N TYR A 272 38.54 -8.43 31.55
CA TYR A 272 37.86 -8.32 30.26
C TYR A 272 37.45 -9.68 29.68
N ASN A 273 38.30 -10.71 29.80
CA ASN A 273 37.96 -12.05 29.33
C ASN A 273 36.81 -12.68 30.14
N GLU A 274 36.78 -12.44 31.45
CA GLU A 274 35.69 -12.86 32.33
C GLU A 274 34.39 -12.12 31.98
N GLU A 275 34.43 -10.81 31.72
CA GLU A 275 33.28 -10.02 31.26
C GLU A 275 32.75 -10.49 29.89
N GLN A 276 33.64 -10.76 28.93
CA GLN A 276 33.23 -11.29 27.62
C GLN A 276 32.68 -12.71 27.70
N ALA A 277 33.27 -13.57 28.55
CA ALA A 277 32.74 -14.92 28.80
C ALA A 277 31.37 -14.86 29.48
N GLU A 278 31.16 -13.92 30.40
CA GLU A 278 29.89 -13.71 31.08
C GLU A 278 28.81 -13.16 30.13
N LYS A 279 29.14 -12.18 29.30
CA LYS A 279 28.25 -11.71 28.22
C LYS A 279 27.88 -12.84 27.26
N ALA A 280 28.84 -13.65 26.84
CA ALA A 280 28.58 -14.81 25.98
C ALA A 280 27.70 -15.88 26.67
N ARG A 281 27.81 -16.07 27.99
CA ARG A 281 26.90 -16.94 28.76
C ARG A 281 25.48 -16.38 28.80
N GLN A 282 25.33 -15.09 29.08
CA GLN A 282 24.03 -14.41 29.14
C GLN A 282 23.34 -14.37 27.77
N GLU A 283 24.09 -14.13 26.68
CA GLU A 283 23.58 -14.21 25.31
C GLU A 283 23.15 -15.63 24.93
N ALA A 284 23.91 -16.66 25.33
CA ALA A 284 23.56 -18.05 25.09
C ALA A 284 22.31 -18.50 25.88
N GLU A 285 22.18 -18.08 27.14
CA GLU A 285 20.98 -18.35 27.95
C GLU A 285 19.74 -17.64 27.39
N ALA A 286 19.88 -16.36 27.00
CA ALA A 286 18.80 -15.61 26.36
C ALA A 286 18.36 -16.24 25.02
N LEU A 287 19.31 -16.71 24.20
CA LEU A 287 19.02 -17.42 22.96
C LEU A 287 18.29 -18.75 23.22
N ALA A 288 18.78 -19.57 24.16
CA ALA A 288 18.15 -20.85 24.49
C ALA A 288 16.72 -20.68 25.03
N LYS A 289 16.49 -19.64 25.86
CA LYS A 289 15.15 -19.29 26.35
C LYS A 289 14.22 -18.87 25.20
N TRP A 290 14.70 -18.01 24.30
CA TRP A 290 13.94 -17.56 23.13
C TRP A 290 13.62 -18.70 22.16
N GLU A 291 14.56 -19.64 21.94
CA GLU A 291 14.32 -20.82 21.11
C GLU A 291 13.22 -21.72 21.69
N GLU A 292 13.20 -21.94 23.00
CA GLU A 292 12.15 -22.73 23.66
C GLU A 292 10.79 -22.00 23.68
N GLU A 293 10.77 -20.67 23.83
CA GLU A 293 9.55 -19.85 23.68
C GLU A 293 9.01 -19.90 22.24
N ARG A 294 9.88 -19.80 21.23
CA ARG A 294 9.48 -19.98 19.83
C ARG A 294 8.98 -21.40 19.55
N ARG A 295 9.65 -22.44 20.06
CA ARG A 295 9.22 -23.83 19.88
C ARG A 295 7.83 -24.06 20.46
N LYS A 296 7.52 -23.49 21.64
CA LYS A 296 6.17 -23.50 22.23
C LYS A 296 5.16 -22.77 21.36
N ALA A 297 5.48 -21.57 20.88
CA ALA A 297 4.59 -20.79 20.01
C ALA A 297 4.32 -21.48 18.66
N GLU A 298 5.33 -22.09 18.04
CA GLU A 298 5.18 -22.89 16.81
C GLU A 298 4.31 -24.15 17.05
N GLU A 299 4.51 -24.84 18.18
CA GLU A 299 3.72 -26.01 18.57
C GLU A 299 2.25 -25.65 18.89
N GLU A 300 2.01 -24.51 19.56
CA GLU A 300 0.67 -23.98 19.84
C GLU A 300 -0.03 -23.51 18.56
N HIS A 301 0.67 -22.77 17.70
CA HIS A 301 0.14 -22.33 16.41
C HIS A 301 -0.28 -23.52 15.54
N LYS A 302 0.54 -24.58 15.49
CA LYS A 302 0.19 -25.82 14.80
C LYS A 302 -1.08 -26.48 15.37
N LYS A 303 -1.19 -26.60 16.70
CA LYS A 303 -2.40 -27.11 17.37
C LYS A 303 -3.64 -26.24 17.11
N ASN A 304 -3.46 -24.93 16.96
CA ASN A 304 -4.54 -24.00 16.62
C ASN A 304 -5.00 -24.16 15.16
N ILE A 305 -4.09 -24.39 14.21
CA ILE A 305 -4.42 -24.75 12.83
C ILE A 305 -5.16 -26.08 12.78
N GLU A 306 -4.59 -27.15 13.36
CA GLU A 306 -5.20 -28.49 13.38
C GLU A 306 -6.61 -28.50 14.01
N ARG A 307 -6.83 -27.68 15.06
CA ARG A 307 -8.15 -27.47 15.65
C ARG A 307 -9.10 -26.75 14.68
N LYS A 308 -8.66 -25.62 14.08
CA LYS A 308 -9.48 -24.85 13.13
C LYS A 308 -9.88 -25.69 11.92
N GLU A 309 -8.96 -26.42 11.29
CA GLU A 309 -9.25 -27.30 10.16
C GLU A 309 -10.29 -28.38 10.52
N LYS A 310 -10.17 -28.96 11.72
CA LYS A 310 -11.13 -29.94 12.23
C LYS A 310 -12.51 -29.32 12.48
N ASP A 311 -12.56 -28.14 13.10
CA ASP A 311 -13.81 -27.45 13.42
C ASP A 311 -14.52 -26.98 12.13
N GLU A 312 -13.77 -26.48 11.15
CA GLU A 312 -14.27 -26.10 9.82
C GLU A 312 -14.83 -27.32 9.06
N ALA A 313 -14.09 -28.43 9.02
CA ALA A 313 -14.58 -29.67 8.45
C ALA A 313 -15.84 -30.19 9.18
N ALA A 314 -15.93 -30.03 10.50
CA ALA A 314 -17.11 -30.39 11.27
C ALA A 314 -18.32 -29.49 10.94
N ILE A 315 -18.10 -28.19 10.68
CA ILE A 315 -19.14 -27.27 10.20
C ILE A 315 -19.69 -27.73 8.85
N TYR A 316 -18.86 -27.90 7.82
CA TYR A 316 -19.33 -28.30 6.49
C TYR A 316 -20.09 -29.63 6.47
N ASN A 317 -19.68 -30.61 7.29
CA ASN A 317 -20.36 -31.90 7.37
C ASN A 317 -21.72 -31.86 8.10
N ASN A 318 -22.06 -30.78 8.82
CA ASN A 318 -23.26 -30.68 9.66
C ASN A 318 -24.15 -29.46 9.33
N ILE A 319 -23.89 -28.78 8.22
CA ILE A 319 -24.76 -27.71 7.70
C ILE A 319 -25.50 -28.15 6.42
N LYS A 320 -26.68 -27.57 6.22
CA LYS A 320 -27.37 -27.58 4.93
C LYS A 320 -27.44 -26.16 4.37
N VAL A 321 -26.80 -25.94 3.23
CA VAL A 321 -26.89 -24.68 2.46
C VAL A 321 -28.03 -24.79 1.47
N ILE A 322 -28.87 -23.76 1.36
CA ILE A 322 -30.02 -23.69 0.45
C ILE A 322 -30.05 -22.30 -0.18
N ASP A 323 -29.85 -22.22 -1.49
CA ASP A 323 -30.18 -21.03 -2.28
C ASP A 323 -31.69 -20.94 -2.51
N LEU A 324 -32.24 -19.73 -2.41
CA LEU A 324 -33.68 -19.48 -2.45
C LEU A 324 -34.10 -18.95 -3.82
N GLU A 325 -35.06 -19.65 -4.43
CA GLU A 325 -35.79 -19.15 -5.60
C GLU A 325 -36.55 -17.86 -5.27
N LYS A 326 -36.82 -17.02 -6.29
CA LYS A 326 -37.35 -15.65 -6.10
C LYS A 326 -38.64 -15.56 -5.27
N ASP A 327 -39.49 -16.58 -5.31
CA ASP A 327 -40.73 -16.68 -4.54
C ASP A 327 -40.53 -17.15 -3.08
N GLN A 328 -39.36 -17.73 -2.77
CA GLN A 328 -38.95 -18.19 -1.45
C GLN A 328 -38.12 -17.17 -0.68
N GLN A 329 -37.61 -16.13 -1.37
CA GLN A 329 -36.84 -15.04 -0.79
C GLN A 329 -37.71 -14.17 0.13
N PHE A 330 -37.09 -13.61 1.17
CA PHE A 330 -37.76 -12.82 2.19
C PHE A 330 -36.82 -11.77 2.77
N PHE A 331 -37.38 -10.67 3.26
CA PHE A 331 -36.66 -9.68 4.05
C PHE A 331 -36.69 -10.03 5.53
N CYS A 332 -35.59 -9.72 6.23
CA CYS A 332 -35.54 -9.59 7.68
C CYS A 332 -35.47 -8.10 8.08
N PHE A 333 -36.25 -7.70 9.07
CA PHE A 333 -36.26 -6.37 9.68
C PHE A 333 -36.08 -6.45 11.20
N GLY A 334 -35.69 -5.34 11.84
CA GLY A 334 -35.47 -5.32 13.30
C GLY A 334 -34.21 -6.08 13.74
N LEU A 335 -33.23 -6.16 12.84
CA LEU A 335 -31.94 -6.81 13.06
C LEU A 335 -31.07 -5.99 14.04
N ILE A 336 -30.27 -6.69 14.85
CA ILE A 336 -29.36 -6.10 15.83
C ILE A 336 -27.94 -6.54 15.50
N GLY A 337 -27.03 -5.62 15.18
CA GLY A 337 -25.63 -5.96 14.86
C GLY A 337 -24.65 -4.88 15.29
N GLY A 338 -23.36 -5.24 15.34
CA GLY A 338 -22.31 -4.38 15.84
C GLY A 338 -21.79 -3.34 14.84
N ILE A 339 -20.50 -3.03 14.94
CA ILE A 339 -19.79 -2.08 14.06
C ILE A 339 -19.30 -2.73 12.75
N GLY A 340 -19.41 -4.06 12.64
CA GLY A 340 -18.89 -4.88 11.56
C GLY A 340 -17.47 -5.37 11.85
N LYS A 341 -17.18 -6.58 11.39
CA LYS A 341 -15.95 -7.36 11.63
C LYS A 341 -15.80 -7.90 13.06
N GLU A 342 -16.90 -8.20 13.72
CA GLU A 342 -16.91 -8.98 14.96
C GLU A 342 -16.29 -10.36 14.72
N SER A 343 -15.38 -10.79 15.59
CA SER A 343 -14.70 -12.09 15.47
C SER A 343 -15.57 -13.24 15.98
N THR A 344 -16.46 -12.92 16.92
CA THR A 344 -17.30 -13.89 17.64
C THR A 344 -18.75 -13.42 17.75
N LEU A 345 -19.67 -14.37 17.98
CA LEU A 345 -21.07 -14.09 18.23
C LEU A 345 -21.30 -13.33 19.55
N ASP A 346 -20.42 -13.50 20.53
CA ASP A 346 -20.48 -12.75 21.78
C ASP A 346 -20.25 -11.24 21.52
N GLU A 347 -19.24 -10.88 20.72
CA GLU A 347 -19.00 -9.49 20.29
C GLU A 347 -20.21 -8.86 19.55
N VAL A 348 -20.90 -9.64 18.71
CA VAL A 348 -22.13 -9.20 18.01
C VAL A 348 -23.24 -8.86 19.00
N ASN A 349 -23.39 -9.67 20.05
CA ASN A 349 -24.41 -9.46 21.08
C ASN A 349 -24.04 -8.33 22.05
N GLU A 350 -22.75 -8.14 22.38
CA GLU A 350 -22.28 -7.06 23.27
C GLU A 350 -22.31 -5.67 22.61
N THR A 351 -21.95 -5.58 21.33
CA THR A 351 -21.83 -4.30 20.60
C THR A 351 -23.10 -3.93 19.81
N GLY A 352 -24.09 -4.81 19.82
CA GLY A 352 -25.29 -4.76 18.98
C GLY A 352 -26.10 -3.46 19.08
N ARG A 353 -26.41 -2.88 17.93
CA ARG A 353 -27.36 -1.77 17.74
C ARG A 353 -28.43 -2.19 16.75
N ALA A 354 -29.65 -1.70 16.95
CA ALA A 354 -30.73 -1.90 16.00
C ALA A 354 -30.40 -1.19 14.67
N ILE A 355 -30.45 -1.93 13.56
CA ILE A 355 -30.33 -1.38 12.21
C ILE A 355 -31.70 -1.15 11.58
N THR A 356 -31.82 -0.08 10.79
CA THR A 356 -33.07 0.35 10.16
C THR A 356 -33.37 -0.34 8.84
N ASN A 357 -32.32 -0.75 8.11
CA ASN A 357 -32.43 -1.28 6.77
C ASN A 357 -32.82 -2.76 6.80
N GLY A 358 -33.73 -3.16 5.90
CA GLY A 358 -34.05 -4.56 5.70
C GLY A 358 -32.88 -5.33 5.07
N ALA A 359 -32.81 -6.63 5.32
CA ALA A 359 -31.87 -7.53 4.66
C ALA A 359 -32.62 -8.55 3.79
N LEU A 360 -32.39 -8.54 2.48
CA LEU A 360 -32.96 -9.49 1.53
C LEU A 360 -32.22 -10.82 1.61
N ILE A 361 -32.88 -11.84 2.15
CA ILE A 361 -32.31 -13.18 2.28
C ILE A 361 -32.46 -13.94 0.97
N THR A 362 -31.33 -14.35 0.39
CA THR A 362 -31.27 -15.19 -0.82
C THR A 362 -30.68 -16.58 -0.57
N ARG A 363 -30.04 -16.80 0.59
CA ARG A 363 -29.51 -18.11 1.01
C ARG A 363 -29.83 -18.41 2.46
N LYS A 364 -30.06 -19.68 2.78
CA LYS A 364 -30.13 -20.21 4.13
C LYS A 364 -28.95 -21.13 4.40
N VAL A 365 -28.40 -21.05 5.61
CA VAL A 365 -27.47 -22.04 6.17
C VAL A 365 -28.12 -22.61 7.42
N ILE A 366 -28.38 -23.91 7.43
CA ILE A 366 -29.13 -24.59 8.49
C ILE A 366 -28.19 -25.50 9.26
N PHE A 367 -27.98 -25.19 10.53
CA PHE A 367 -27.31 -26.03 11.52
C PHE A 367 -28.35 -26.90 12.24
N THR A 368 -28.04 -28.17 12.44
CA THR A 368 -28.85 -29.10 13.27
C THR A 368 -28.18 -29.48 14.58
N ASP A 369 -26.92 -29.09 14.78
CA ASP A 369 -26.14 -29.31 15.99
C ASP A 369 -25.76 -27.96 16.60
N ALA A 370 -26.09 -27.77 17.89
CA ALA A 370 -25.80 -26.55 18.62
C ALA A 370 -24.30 -26.36 18.87
N ALA A 371 -23.54 -27.42 19.15
CA ALA A 371 -22.10 -27.33 19.37
C ALA A 371 -21.33 -26.94 18.09
N ILE A 372 -21.84 -27.35 16.93
CA ILE A 372 -21.31 -26.93 15.63
C ILE A 372 -21.66 -25.46 15.33
N PHE A 373 -22.88 -25.02 15.66
CA PHE A 373 -23.26 -23.61 15.57
C PHE A 373 -22.41 -22.72 16.51
N ASP A 374 -22.19 -23.14 17.75
CA ASP A 374 -21.33 -22.46 18.73
C ASP A 374 -19.86 -22.43 18.29
N SER A 375 -19.42 -23.42 17.48
CA SER A 375 -18.09 -23.42 16.87
C SER A 375 -18.01 -22.38 15.74
N PHE A 376 -18.98 -22.38 14.82
CA PHE A 376 -19.10 -21.36 13.77
C PHE A 376 -19.13 -19.93 14.37
N GLY A 377 -19.88 -19.74 15.46
CA GLY A 377 -19.97 -18.47 16.19
C GLY A 377 -18.66 -17.97 16.80
N LYS A 378 -17.59 -18.78 16.87
CA LYS A 378 -16.25 -18.34 17.34
C LYS A 378 -15.31 -17.93 16.21
N TYR A 379 -15.78 -18.08 14.97
CA TYR A 379 -14.95 -18.07 13.77
C TYR A 379 -15.57 -17.21 12.64
N LEU A 380 -16.31 -16.16 12.99
CA LEU A 380 -17.06 -15.34 12.03
C LEU A 380 -16.17 -14.68 10.96
N LEU A 381 -14.90 -14.41 11.26
CA LEU A 381 -13.92 -13.85 10.32
C LEU A 381 -13.12 -14.92 9.53
N ASN A 382 -13.44 -16.21 9.65
CA ASN A 382 -12.90 -17.23 8.74
C ASN A 382 -13.65 -17.18 7.40
N ASP A 383 -12.95 -17.52 6.32
CA ASP A 383 -13.59 -17.73 5.02
C ASP A 383 -14.43 -19.01 5.04
N PHE A 384 -15.65 -18.90 4.51
CA PHE A 384 -16.60 -19.98 4.32
C PHE A 384 -17.18 -19.91 2.89
N ASP A 385 -17.07 -20.99 2.13
CA ASP A 385 -17.51 -21.06 0.72
C ASP A 385 -19.01 -20.74 0.56
N PHE A 386 -19.83 -21.02 1.57
CA PHE A 386 -21.26 -20.71 1.55
C PHE A 386 -21.58 -19.21 1.71
N LEU A 387 -20.60 -18.37 2.04
CA LEU A 387 -20.72 -16.90 2.03
C LEU A 387 -20.15 -16.27 0.74
N ALA A 388 -19.41 -17.03 -0.07
CA ALA A 388 -18.76 -16.52 -1.27
C ALA A 388 -19.79 -15.99 -2.29
N GLY A 389 -19.54 -14.78 -2.81
CA GLY A 389 -20.40 -14.09 -3.76
C GLY A 389 -21.67 -13.45 -3.18
N MET A 390 -21.83 -13.45 -1.85
CA MET A 390 -23.03 -12.97 -1.17
C MET A 390 -22.85 -11.56 -0.60
N GLY A 391 -23.96 -10.92 -0.23
CA GLY A 391 -23.99 -9.59 0.37
C GLY A 391 -23.99 -8.40 -0.60
N GLY A 392 -23.94 -7.19 -0.03
CA GLY A 392 -23.95 -5.91 -0.73
C GLY A 392 -25.15 -5.02 -0.35
N THR A 393 -25.33 -3.93 -1.09
CA THR A 393 -26.42 -2.97 -0.87
C THR A 393 -27.14 -2.68 -2.18
N ALA A 394 -28.47 -2.59 -2.16
CA ALA A 394 -29.29 -2.31 -3.33
C ALA A 394 -30.47 -1.37 -3.00
N SER A 395 -31.12 -0.87 -4.05
CA SER A 395 -32.37 -0.11 -4.01
C SER A 395 -33.19 -0.48 -5.24
N GLU A 396 -34.52 -0.43 -5.10
CA GLU A 396 -35.47 -0.58 -6.23
C GLU A 396 -36.01 0.79 -6.70
N ASP A 397 -35.45 1.90 -6.18
CA ASP A 397 -35.89 3.26 -6.52
C ASP A 397 -35.46 3.62 -7.95
N HIS A 398 -36.40 3.48 -8.90
CA HIS A 398 -36.20 3.67 -10.34
C HIS A 398 -35.68 5.07 -10.74
N ARG A 399 -35.75 6.05 -9.83
CA ARG A 399 -35.26 7.42 -10.04
C ARG A 399 -33.73 7.49 -9.97
N ILE A 400 -33.07 6.45 -9.46
CA ILE A 400 -31.61 6.39 -9.31
C ILE A 400 -30.92 5.35 -10.21
N THR A 401 -29.67 5.65 -10.54
CA THR A 401 -28.69 4.76 -11.17
C THR A 401 -27.32 4.99 -10.53
N GLU A 402 -26.38 4.06 -10.70
CA GLU A 402 -25.01 4.21 -10.18
C GLU A 402 -24.34 5.52 -10.67
N GLU A 403 -24.61 5.92 -11.91
CA GLU A 403 -24.08 7.16 -12.51
C GLU A 403 -24.74 8.45 -12.00
N ASN A 404 -25.98 8.36 -11.49
CA ASN A 404 -26.79 9.53 -11.16
C ASN A 404 -26.88 9.79 -9.64
N PHE A 405 -26.73 8.77 -8.80
CA PHE A 405 -26.92 8.88 -7.35
C PHE A 405 -25.97 9.90 -6.68
N TYR A 406 -24.73 9.96 -7.18
CA TYR A 406 -23.73 10.93 -6.71
C TYR A 406 -23.95 12.36 -7.24
N LYS A 407 -24.87 12.57 -8.18
CA LYS A 407 -25.30 13.89 -8.68
C LYS A 407 -26.48 14.46 -7.90
N LEU A 408 -27.09 13.67 -7.02
CA LEU A 408 -28.20 14.11 -6.18
C LEU A 408 -27.73 15.04 -5.03
N THR A 409 -28.66 15.80 -4.45
CA THR A 409 -28.44 16.52 -3.19
C THR A 409 -28.42 15.55 -1.99
N GLU A 410 -27.94 15.98 -0.82
CA GLU A 410 -28.00 15.15 0.39
C GLU A 410 -29.44 14.82 0.79
N GLU A 411 -30.36 15.80 0.69
CA GLU A 411 -31.78 15.63 0.97
C GLU A 411 -32.45 14.67 -0.01
N GLN A 412 -32.18 14.79 -1.32
CA GLN A 412 -32.64 13.83 -2.32
C GLN A 412 -32.18 12.40 -1.98
N ARG A 413 -30.89 12.20 -1.65
CA ARG A 413 -30.33 10.89 -1.24
C ARG A 413 -31.02 10.31 0.00
N LYS A 414 -31.37 11.14 0.98
CA LYS A 414 -32.13 10.70 2.18
C LYS A 414 -33.53 10.16 1.85
N THR A 415 -34.11 10.50 0.70
CA THR A 415 -35.40 9.96 0.25
C THR A 415 -35.31 8.58 -0.43
N VAL A 416 -34.11 8.10 -0.72
CA VAL A 416 -33.86 6.80 -1.37
C VAL A 416 -33.81 5.71 -0.31
N GLU A 417 -34.62 4.68 -0.47
CA GLU A 417 -34.61 3.51 0.43
C GLU A 417 -33.59 2.48 -0.06
N PHE A 418 -32.66 2.10 0.81
CA PHE A 418 -31.64 1.07 0.55
C PHE A 418 -31.85 -0.14 1.46
N TYR A 419 -31.48 -1.32 0.98
CA TYR A 419 -31.50 -2.57 1.74
C TYR A 419 -30.21 -3.37 1.53
N TYR A 420 -29.87 -4.22 2.50
CA TYR A 420 -28.78 -5.18 2.35
C TYR A 420 -29.21 -6.31 1.42
N ASN A 421 -28.45 -6.55 0.37
CA ASN A 421 -28.79 -7.46 -0.71
C ASN A 421 -28.05 -8.80 -0.55
N ASN A 422 -28.58 -9.87 -1.15
CA ASN A 422 -27.96 -11.20 -1.18
C ASN A 422 -27.49 -11.71 0.20
N CYS A 423 -28.25 -11.42 1.26
CA CYS A 423 -27.87 -11.79 2.62
C CYS A 423 -28.11 -13.29 2.90
N VAL A 424 -27.35 -13.81 3.86
CA VAL A 424 -27.39 -15.22 4.28
C VAL A 424 -28.06 -15.31 5.64
N ALA A 425 -29.15 -16.06 5.74
CA ALA A 425 -29.83 -16.35 7.00
C ALA A 425 -29.31 -17.66 7.62
N VAL A 426 -28.81 -17.59 8.85
CA VAL A 426 -28.32 -18.74 9.60
C VAL A 426 -29.39 -19.22 10.58
N TYR A 427 -29.76 -20.50 10.46
CA TYR A 427 -30.74 -21.17 11.29
C TYR A 427 -30.06 -22.21 12.18
N LEU A 428 -30.54 -22.36 13.42
CA LEU A 428 -30.27 -23.50 14.28
C LEU A 428 -31.60 -24.19 14.58
N ASN A 429 -31.75 -25.47 14.21
CA ASN A 429 -32.96 -26.26 14.45
C ASN A 429 -34.26 -25.57 13.98
N ASN A 430 -34.23 -24.98 12.78
CA ASN A 430 -35.29 -24.18 12.15
C ASN A 430 -35.63 -22.84 12.83
N THR A 431 -34.96 -22.46 13.93
CA THR A 431 -35.02 -21.10 14.48
C THR A 431 -34.01 -20.20 13.77
N LEU A 432 -34.44 -19.03 13.27
CA LEU A 432 -33.54 -18.02 12.73
C LEU A 432 -32.67 -17.47 13.87
N LYS A 433 -31.35 -17.49 13.70
CA LYS A 433 -30.38 -17.00 14.69
C LYS A 433 -29.68 -15.75 14.21
N LEU A 434 -29.11 -15.80 13.00
CA LEU A 434 -28.31 -14.72 12.45
C LEU A 434 -28.76 -14.35 11.03
N VAL A 435 -28.52 -13.11 10.66
CA VAL A 435 -28.41 -12.68 9.26
C VAL A 435 -26.99 -12.17 9.05
N ILE A 436 -26.42 -12.50 7.90
CA ILE A 436 -25.05 -12.11 7.52
C ILE A 436 -25.11 -11.36 6.18
N ASP A 437 -24.48 -10.19 6.14
CA ASP A 437 -24.09 -9.48 4.90
C ASP A 437 -22.57 -9.57 4.75
N PRO A 438 -22.05 -10.46 3.88
CA PRO A 438 -20.62 -10.58 3.63
C PRO A 438 -20.03 -9.42 2.80
N GLN A 439 -20.85 -8.62 2.10
CA GLN A 439 -20.42 -7.59 1.14
C GLN A 439 -19.34 -8.05 0.15
N GLY A 440 -19.51 -9.24 -0.44
CA GLY A 440 -18.58 -9.83 -1.41
C GLY A 440 -17.32 -10.46 -0.82
N TYR A 441 -17.21 -10.57 0.51
CA TYR A 441 -16.18 -11.35 1.20
C TYR A 441 -16.67 -12.78 1.45
N ASN A 442 -15.75 -13.70 1.75
CA ASN A 442 -16.10 -15.09 2.09
C ASN A 442 -16.32 -15.29 3.60
N TYR A 443 -16.17 -14.26 4.44
CA TYR A 443 -16.39 -14.32 5.89
C TYR A 443 -17.61 -13.49 6.31
N ALA A 444 -18.07 -13.67 7.55
CA ALA A 444 -19.29 -13.06 8.07
C ALA A 444 -19.10 -11.59 8.50
N ARG A 445 -18.76 -10.75 7.51
CA ARG A 445 -18.28 -9.36 7.70
C ARG A 445 -19.23 -8.46 8.48
N TYR A 446 -20.52 -8.49 8.18
CA TYR A 446 -21.56 -7.87 9.01
C TYR A 446 -22.50 -8.97 9.48
N THR A 447 -22.47 -9.26 10.78
CA THR A 447 -23.32 -10.27 11.41
C THR A 447 -24.35 -9.59 12.29
N TYR A 448 -25.60 -10.00 12.14
CA TYR A 448 -26.75 -9.46 12.86
C TYR A 448 -27.45 -10.59 13.62
N ASN A 449 -27.67 -10.39 14.91
CA ASN A 449 -28.64 -11.17 15.67
C ASN A 449 -30.04 -10.94 15.07
N ALA A 450 -30.75 -12.04 14.81
CA ALA A 450 -32.01 -12.07 14.10
C ALA A 450 -33.10 -12.86 14.86
N GLU A 451 -32.91 -13.18 16.14
CA GLU A 451 -33.89 -13.95 16.92
C GLU A 451 -35.24 -13.21 17.09
N THR A 452 -35.20 -11.88 17.14
CA THR A 452 -36.38 -11.01 17.22
C THR A 452 -36.78 -10.41 15.87
N ALA A 453 -36.19 -10.85 14.76
CA ALA A 453 -36.38 -10.23 13.45
C ALA A 453 -37.76 -10.51 12.86
N GLU A 454 -38.39 -9.49 12.29
CA GLU A 454 -39.64 -9.66 11.53
C GLU A 454 -39.31 -10.10 10.10
N THR A 455 -39.94 -11.18 9.62
CA THR A 455 -39.73 -11.67 8.24
C THR A 455 -40.91 -11.36 7.32
N ARG A 456 -40.64 -10.78 6.14
CA ARG A 456 -41.66 -10.43 5.13
C ARG A 456 -41.32 -11.01 3.74
N PRO A 457 -42.29 -11.49 2.94
CA PRO A 457 -42.02 -12.03 1.60
C PRO A 457 -41.36 -11.00 0.67
N ALA A 458 -40.28 -11.37 -0.02
CA ALA A 458 -39.46 -10.42 -0.78
C ALA A 458 -40.24 -9.75 -1.92
N ILE A 459 -41.01 -10.53 -2.70
CA ILE A 459 -41.79 -10.02 -3.84
C ILE A 459 -42.63 -8.79 -3.45
N LYS A 460 -43.37 -8.88 -2.33
CA LYS A 460 -44.27 -7.80 -1.89
C LYS A 460 -43.51 -6.53 -1.49
N GLU A 461 -42.35 -6.68 -0.85
CA GLU A 461 -41.56 -5.55 -0.37
C GLU A 461 -40.77 -4.89 -1.50
N LEU A 462 -40.18 -5.67 -2.41
CA LEU A 462 -39.55 -5.15 -3.62
C LEU A 462 -40.57 -4.41 -4.51
N ASP A 463 -41.76 -4.98 -4.71
CA ASP A 463 -42.81 -4.30 -5.48
C ASP A 463 -43.33 -3.04 -4.77
N ARG A 464 -43.36 -3.01 -3.44
CA ARG A 464 -43.64 -1.78 -2.67
C ARG A 464 -42.56 -0.71 -2.90
N MET A 465 -41.29 -1.09 -2.93
CA MET A 465 -40.16 -0.18 -3.17
C MET A 465 -40.12 0.34 -4.61
N ARG A 466 -40.45 -0.50 -5.61
CA ARG A 466 -40.54 -0.11 -7.03
C ARG A 466 -41.66 0.90 -7.29
N ASN A 467 -42.85 0.63 -6.76
CA ASN A 467 -44.07 1.40 -7.01
C ASN A 467 -44.22 2.62 -6.07
N ILE A 468 -43.10 3.20 -5.65
CA ILE A 468 -43.09 4.44 -4.88
C ILE A 468 -43.49 5.60 -5.81
N ASP A 469 -44.67 6.17 -5.58
CA ASP A 469 -45.13 7.39 -6.24
C ASP A 469 -44.39 8.62 -5.66
N LYS A 470 -43.22 8.90 -6.24
CA LYS A 470 -42.42 10.10 -5.99
C LYS A 470 -42.04 10.73 -7.33
N PRO A 471 -41.95 12.06 -7.43
CA PRO A 471 -41.43 12.70 -8.63
C PRO A 471 -39.97 12.31 -8.86
N ASP A 472 -39.60 12.25 -10.15
CA ASP A 472 -38.22 12.10 -10.61
C ASP A 472 -37.32 13.18 -10.01
N PHE A 473 -36.08 12.83 -9.71
CA PHE A 473 -35.08 13.80 -9.28
C PHE A 473 -34.69 14.73 -10.42
N TYR A 474 -34.59 16.03 -10.15
CA TYR A 474 -33.99 16.96 -11.11
C TYR A 474 -32.48 16.74 -11.15
N ILE A 475 -32.01 16.18 -12.27
CA ILE A 475 -30.59 15.98 -12.54
C ILE A 475 -30.23 16.86 -13.76
N PRO A 476 -29.32 17.84 -13.59
CA PRO A 476 -28.90 18.69 -14.69
C PRO A 476 -28.39 17.92 -15.91
N ALA A 477 -28.77 18.38 -17.11
CA ALA A 477 -28.25 17.83 -18.36
C ALA A 477 -26.74 18.13 -18.51
N PRO A 478 -25.95 17.32 -19.24
CA PRO A 478 -24.53 17.60 -19.45
C PRO A 478 -24.30 18.99 -20.05
N ILE A 479 -23.28 19.72 -19.58
CA ILE A 479 -23.04 21.11 -20.02
C ILE A 479 -22.92 21.26 -21.54
N GLU A 480 -22.38 20.27 -22.25
CA GLU A 480 -22.28 20.28 -23.72
C GLU A 480 -23.67 20.38 -24.40
N THR A 481 -24.69 19.76 -23.81
CA THR A 481 -26.07 19.86 -24.30
C THR A 481 -26.65 21.24 -23.99
N GLN A 482 -26.40 21.77 -22.79
CA GLN A 482 -26.92 23.08 -22.36
C GLN A 482 -26.25 24.28 -23.05
N LEU A 483 -24.96 24.16 -23.39
CA LEU A 483 -24.20 25.20 -24.09
C LEU A 483 -24.80 25.57 -25.45
N LYS A 484 -25.59 24.68 -26.07
CA LYS A 484 -26.34 24.93 -27.31
C LYS A 484 -27.41 26.03 -27.15
N ASN A 485 -27.80 26.34 -25.91
CA ASN A 485 -28.71 27.44 -25.57
C ASN A 485 -28.01 28.82 -25.54
N ILE A 486 -26.68 28.87 -25.64
CA ILE A 486 -25.87 30.10 -25.54
C ILE A 486 -25.20 30.37 -26.90
N SER A 487 -25.54 31.49 -27.53
CA SER A 487 -24.96 31.90 -28.80
C SER A 487 -23.82 32.91 -28.62
N VAL A 488 -22.88 32.93 -29.56
CA VAL A 488 -21.96 34.08 -29.70
C VAL A 488 -22.79 35.34 -29.95
N ASN A 489 -22.42 36.44 -29.30
CA ASN A 489 -23.16 37.69 -29.17
C ASN A 489 -24.35 37.72 -28.20
N ASP A 490 -24.74 36.63 -27.54
CA ASP A 490 -25.72 36.73 -26.43
C ASP A 490 -25.12 37.56 -25.29
N GLU A 491 -25.93 38.44 -24.68
CA GLU A 491 -25.64 38.96 -23.35
C GLU A 491 -26.02 37.91 -22.31
N ILE A 492 -25.13 37.67 -21.35
CA ILE A 492 -25.36 36.71 -20.26
C ILE A 492 -24.89 37.25 -18.91
N THR A 493 -25.46 36.67 -17.85
CA THR A 493 -24.98 36.80 -16.47
C THR A 493 -24.65 35.42 -15.93
N ILE A 494 -23.49 35.29 -15.30
CA ILE A 494 -22.90 34.03 -14.83
C ILE A 494 -22.73 34.08 -13.31
N TYR A 495 -23.48 33.23 -12.62
CA TYR A 495 -23.35 32.95 -11.20
C TYR A 495 -22.54 31.67 -11.04
N MET A 496 -21.42 31.75 -10.33
CA MET A 496 -20.59 30.61 -9.91
C MET A 496 -19.71 31.03 -8.74
N CYS A 497 -19.22 30.06 -7.96
CA CYS A 497 -18.23 30.30 -6.92
C CYS A 497 -16.82 30.05 -7.47
N ASP A 498 -15.91 31.02 -7.28
CA ASP A 498 -14.50 30.89 -7.67
C ASP A 498 -13.57 31.08 -6.46
N GLY A 499 -13.23 29.96 -5.82
CA GLY A 499 -12.24 29.89 -4.76
C GLY A 499 -12.66 30.49 -3.42
N TRP A 500 -11.65 30.70 -2.56
CA TRP A 500 -11.78 30.91 -1.10
C TRP A 500 -12.45 32.21 -0.63
N ILE A 501 -13.02 33.03 -1.53
CA ILE A 501 -13.66 34.32 -1.16
C ILE A 501 -15.17 34.15 -1.17
N LEU A 502 -15.68 33.81 0.01
CA LEU A 502 -17.00 33.24 0.30
C LEU A 502 -18.19 34.22 0.19
N THR A 503 -18.03 35.37 -0.48
CA THR A 503 -18.91 36.54 -0.30
C THR A 503 -19.51 37.14 -1.59
N ASN A 504 -19.19 36.62 -2.78
CA ASN A 504 -19.83 37.06 -4.03
C ASN A 504 -20.10 35.86 -4.97
N ILE A 505 -21.37 35.67 -5.32
CA ILE A 505 -21.84 34.60 -6.23
C ILE A 505 -21.82 35.06 -7.70
N GLU A 506 -21.90 36.38 -7.95
CA GLU A 506 -21.81 36.94 -9.31
C GLU A 506 -20.34 36.98 -9.75
N SER A 507 -19.95 36.03 -10.61
CA SER A 507 -18.58 35.96 -11.15
C SER A 507 -18.42 36.78 -12.43
N GLY A 508 -19.48 36.95 -13.23
CA GLY A 508 -19.38 37.64 -14.51
C GLY A 508 -20.70 38.05 -15.15
N ARG A 509 -20.63 39.10 -15.98
CA ARG A 509 -21.69 39.50 -16.91
C ARG A 509 -21.11 40.19 -18.13
N GLY A 510 -21.77 40.05 -19.28
CA GLY A 510 -21.36 40.67 -20.53
C GLY A 510 -21.78 39.87 -21.76
N LYS A 511 -21.30 40.31 -22.91
CA LYS A 511 -21.57 39.70 -24.22
C LYS A 511 -20.62 38.52 -24.49
N VAL A 512 -21.13 37.39 -24.96
CA VAL A 512 -20.33 36.21 -25.33
C VAL A 512 -19.53 36.50 -26.59
N ALA A 513 -18.20 36.37 -26.50
CA ALA A 513 -17.27 36.48 -27.63
C ALA A 513 -17.00 35.10 -28.26
N SER A 514 -16.79 34.07 -27.44
CA SER A 514 -16.63 32.68 -27.91
C SER A 514 -16.89 31.68 -26.79
N ILE A 515 -17.20 30.45 -27.19
CA ILE A 515 -17.29 29.28 -26.31
C ILE A 515 -16.35 28.23 -26.89
N THR A 516 -15.40 27.73 -26.11
CA THR A 516 -14.36 26.81 -26.58
C THR A 516 -14.16 25.67 -25.60
N PRO A 517 -14.04 24.40 -26.06
CA PRO A 517 -13.60 23.29 -25.21
C PRO A 517 -12.29 23.64 -24.50
N ALA A 518 -12.16 23.25 -23.24
CA ALA A 518 -11.02 23.57 -22.41
C ALA A 518 -10.72 22.42 -21.43
N GLN A 519 -9.45 22.28 -21.05
CA GLN A 519 -9.01 21.37 -20.00
C GLN A 519 -8.23 22.16 -18.95
N TYR A 520 -8.55 21.92 -17.68
CA TYR A 520 -7.86 22.52 -16.54
C TYR A 520 -7.45 21.41 -15.55
N ALA A 521 -6.14 21.16 -15.45
CA ALA A 521 -5.60 19.99 -14.74
C ALA A 521 -6.29 18.68 -15.20
N GLN A 522 -6.83 17.89 -14.27
CA GLN A 522 -7.56 16.66 -14.58
C GLN A 522 -9.01 16.86 -15.05
N TYR A 523 -9.48 18.11 -15.21
CA TYR A 523 -10.90 18.40 -15.50
C TYR A 523 -11.11 18.88 -16.94
N ASN A 524 -12.03 18.22 -17.64
CA ASN A 524 -12.56 18.68 -18.92
C ASN A 524 -13.72 19.65 -18.70
N GLY A 525 -13.92 20.56 -19.64
CA GLY A 525 -14.97 21.58 -19.57
C GLY A 525 -14.93 22.53 -20.77
N TYR A 526 -15.46 23.73 -20.58
CA TYR A 526 -15.49 24.77 -21.61
C TYR A 526 -15.12 26.13 -21.00
N ASN A 527 -14.42 26.95 -21.78
CA ASN A 527 -14.25 28.37 -21.49
C ASN A 527 -15.33 29.18 -22.20
N ILE A 528 -16.09 29.97 -21.44
CA ILE A 528 -16.95 31.04 -21.97
C ILE A 528 -16.16 32.34 -21.89
N ASN A 529 -15.77 32.85 -23.05
CA ASN A 529 -15.02 34.11 -23.19
C ASN A 529 -16.02 35.24 -23.46
N LEU A 530 -15.93 36.32 -22.68
CA LEU A 530 -16.74 37.53 -22.85
C LEU A 530 -15.98 38.61 -23.63
N SER A 531 -16.70 39.47 -24.35
CA SER A 531 -16.11 40.57 -25.14
C SER A 531 -15.35 41.61 -24.30
N ASN A 532 -15.48 41.59 -22.98
CA ASN A 532 -14.71 42.42 -22.04
C ASN A 532 -13.36 41.79 -21.62
N GLY A 533 -12.96 40.69 -22.26
CA GLY A 533 -11.68 40.00 -22.02
C GLY A 533 -11.68 39.02 -20.85
N LYS A 534 -12.80 38.87 -20.11
CA LYS A 534 -12.92 37.85 -19.06
C LYS A 534 -13.25 36.49 -19.65
N SER A 535 -12.68 35.44 -19.08
CA SER A 535 -12.95 34.03 -19.43
C SER A 535 -13.35 33.24 -18.19
N TYR A 536 -14.32 32.34 -18.34
CA TYR A 536 -14.87 31.52 -17.25
C TYR A 536 -14.84 30.03 -17.62
N PHE A 537 -14.13 29.23 -16.84
CA PHE A 537 -14.06 27.78 -17.00
C PHE A 537 -15.25 27.09 -16.30
N ILE A 538 -16.10 26.44 -17.09
CA ILE A 538 -17.28 25.70 -16.64
C ILE A 538 -17.10 24.18 -16.82
N ARG A 539 -17.65 23.40 -15.89
CA ARG A 539 -17.62 21.92 -15.85
C ARG A 539 -18.86 21.41 -15.11
N ASP A 540 -19.29 20.17 -15.34
CA ASP A 540 -20.49 19.61 -14.68
C ASP A 540 -20.38 19.56 -13.14
N SER A 541 -19.17 19.45 -12.58
CA SER A 541 -18.93 19.36 -11.12
C SER A 541 -18.59 20.72 -10.46
N LYS A 542 -19.30 21.78 -10.85
CA LYS A 542 -19.32 23.11 -10.22
C LYS A 542 -20.75 23.63 -10.27
N ASP A 543 -21.26 24.21 -9.18
CA ASP A 543 -22.54 24.91 -9.20
C ASP A 543 -22.44 26.21 -10.01
N ILE A 544 -23.17 26.25 -11.12
CA ILE A 544 -23.14 27.30 -12.13
C ILE A 544 -24.58 27.54 -12.59
N LEU A 545 -24.98 28.82 -12.62
CA LEU A 545 -26.20 29.28 -13.29
C LEU A 545 -25.84 30.37 -14.29
N ILE A 546 -26.23 30.21 -15.55
CA ILE A 546 -26.08 31.22 -16.59
C ILE A 546 -27.46 31.67 -17.06
N TYR A 547 -27.76 32.95 -16.95
CA TYR A 547 -29.02 33.54 -17.40
C TYR A 547 -28.82 34.43 -18.63
N LYS A 548 -29.85 34.51 -19.48
CA LYS A 548 -29.87 35.42 -20.63
C LYS A 548 -30.07 36.87 -20.18
N GLY A 549 -29.32 37.78 -20.78
CA GLY A 549 -29.31 39.20 -20.49
C GLY A 549 -28.40 39.58 -19.31
N ILE A 550 -28.17 40.88 -19.18
CA ILE A 550 -27.47 41.48 -18.04
C ILE A 550 -28.45 41.64 -16.88
N LYS A 551 -28.29 40.83 -15.82
CA LYS A 551 -29.17 40.87 -14.65
C LYS A 551 -28.77 42.00 -13.68
N SER A 552 -29.78 42.49 -12.97
CA SER A 552 -29.61 43.36 -11.81
C SER A 552 -28.86 42.63 -10.69
N ARG A 553 -28.26 43.40 -9.78
CA ARG A 553 -27.65 42.84 -8.56
C ARG A 553 -28.73 42.13 -7.74
N LEU A 554 -28.45 40.88 -7.37
CA LEU A 554 -29.31 40.10 -6.48
C LEU A 554 -29.53 40.81 -5.13
N PRO A 555 -30.72 40.68 -4.51
CA PRO A 555 -30.97 41.24 -3.18
C PRO A 555 -30.18 40.52 -2.08
N GLU A 556 -29.97 41.20 -0.95
CA GLU A 556 -29.26 40.64 0.21
C GLU A 556 -29.98 39.40 0.80
N SER A 557 -31.30 39.30 0.65
CA SER A 557 -32.08 38.11 1.05
C SER A 557 -31.73 36.83 0.26
N VAL A 558 -31.15 36.96 -0.93
CA VAL A 558 -30.70 35.83 -1.76
C VAL A 558 -29.19 35.58 -1.60
N THR A 559 -28.43 36.64 -1.29
CA THR A 559 -26.95 36.62 -1.31
C THR A 559 -26.27 36.60 0.06
N SER A 560 -27.00 36.86 1.15
CA SER A 560 -26.44 36.86 2.50
C SER A 560 -27.05 35.77 3.38
N GLU A 561 -26.18 35.02 4.03
CA GLU A 561 -26.51 34.19 5.19
C GLU A 561 -25.42 34.44 6.23
N ARG A 562 -25.80 34.80 7.47
CA ARG A 562 -24.81 35.05 8.53
C ARG A 562 -24.22 33.72 8.98
N VAL A 563 -23.05 33.39 8.46
CA VAL A 563 -22.28 32.22 8.90
C VAL A 563 -21.43 32.58 10.12
N SER A 564 -21.36 31.71 11.12
CA SER A 564 -20.30 31.80 12.15
C SER A 564 -18.99 31.24 11.60
N ASP A 565 -17.85 31.56 12.22
CA ASP A 565 -16.49 31.27 11.72
C ASP A 565 -16.12 29.76 11.56
N SER A 566 -17.07 28.84 11.69
CA SER A 566 -16.85 27.41 11.52
C SER A 566 -16.91 26.96 10.05
N MET A 567 -15.83 26.36 9.57
CA MET A 567 -15.71 25.82 8.19
C MET A 567 -16.84 24.86 7.78
N LYS A 568 -17.46 24.15 8.73
CA LYS A 568 -18.60 23.25 8.42
C LYS A 568 -19.85 24.03 8.03
N GLN A 569 -20.21 25.09 8.76
CA GLN A 569 -21.37 25.92 8.40
C GLN A 569 -21.13 26.67 7.09
N ILE A 570 -19.89 27.11 6.86
CA ILE A 570 -19.48 27.73 5.59
C ILE A 570 -19.83 26.81 4.42
N LEU A 571 -19.44 25.53 4.46
CA LEU A 571 -19.76 24.56 3.40
C LEU A 571 -21.27 24.33 3.24
N THR A 572 -22.02 24.14 4.34
CA THR A 572 -23.48 23.88 4.29
C THR A 572 -24.29 25.06 3.71
N VAL A 573 -23.79 26.29 3.83
CA VAL A 573 -24.44 27.49 3.26
C VAL A 573 -24.33 27.55 1.72
N PHE A 574 -23.31 26.94 1.10
CA PHE A 574 -23.19 26.91 -0.36
C PHE A 574 -24.24 26.04 -1.04
N ASP A 575 -24.51 24.85 -0.50
CA ASP A 575 -25.45 23.87 -1.07
C ASP A 575 -26.88 24.44 -1.22
N GLY A 576 -27.23 25.46 -0.42
CA GLY A 576 -28.52 26.16 -0.52
C GLY A 576 -28.52 27.43 -1.39
N ILE A 577 -27.37 28.08 -1.62
CA ILE A 577 -27.35 29.46 -2.12
C ILE A 577 -27.68 29.56 -3.61
N PHE A 578 -27.20 28.62 -4.42
CA PHE A 578 -27.57 28.56 -5.84
C PHE A 578 -29.05 28.19 -6.04
N ASN A 579 -29.62 27.39 -5.14
CA ASN A 579 -31.05 27.09 -5.14
C ASN A 579 -31.90 28.34 -4.80
N LYS A 580 -31.43 29.22 -3.91
CA LYS A 580 -32.05 30.55 -3.69
C LYS A 580 -31.97 31.43 -4.93
N VAL A 581 -30.82 31.49 -5.62
CA VAL A 581 -30.66 32.24 -6.89
C VAL A 581 -31.59 31.70 -7.98
N TYR A 582 -31.67 30.37 -8.11
CA TYR A 582 -32.53 29.72 -9.09
C TYR A 582 -34.01 30.04 -8.83
N ASN A 583 -34.48 29.86 -7.59
CA ASN A 583 -35.87 30.13 -7.22
C ASN A 583 -36.22 31.62 -7.40
N TYR A 584 -35.33 32.54 -7.03
CA TYR A 584 -35.53 33.99 -7.21
C TYR A 584 -35.81 34.38 -8.68
N TYR A 585 -35.08 33.79 -9.64
CA TYR A 585 -35.33 34.04 -11.06
C TYR A 585 -36.54 33.24 -11.59
N LEU A 586 -36.79 32.03 -11.07
CA LEU A 586 -37.94 31.22 -11.43
C LEU A 586 -39.28 31.90 -11.04
N GLU A 587 -39.33 32.55 -9.88
CA GLU A 587 -40.46 33.39 -9.43
C GLU A 587 -40.74 34.58 -10.37
N GLN A 588 -39.71 35.07 -11.06
CA GLN A 588 -39.81 36.11 -12.09
C GLN A 588 -40.13 35.55 -13.49
N GLY A 589 -40.37 34.23 -13.61
CA GLY A 589 -40.64 33.55 -14.88
C GLY A 589 -39.39 33.28 -15.73
N GLU A 590 -38.19 33.50 -15.18
CA GLU A 590 -36.93 33.32 -15.90
C GLU A 590 -36.30 31.95 -15.61
N LYS A 591 -35.74 31.32 -16.64
CA LYS A 591 -34.97 30.08 -16.52
C LYS A 591 -33.53 30.29 -16.99
N PRO A 592 -32.56 29.60 -16.39
CA PRO A 592 -31.17 29.62 -16.85
C PRO A 592 -31.05 29.01 -18.27
N LEU A 593 -30.09 29.51 -19.04
CA LEU A 593 -29.61 28.90 -20.28
C LEU A 593 -28.74 27.67 -20.00
N LEU A 594 -28.01 27.70 -18.88
CA LEU A 594 -27.20 26.60 -18.36
C LEU A 594 -27.30 26.56 -16.84
N ASP A 595 -27.52 25.36 -16.30
CA ASP A 595 -27.75 25.07 -14.89
C ASP A 595 -27.05 23.76 -14.53
N THR A 596 -26.19 23.75 -13.52
CA THR A 596 -25.51 22.53 -13.03
C THR A 596 -25.90 22.20 -11.59
N VAL A 597 -26.92 22.87 -11.04
CA VAL A 597 -27.29 22.81 -9.63
C VAL A 597 -28.34 21.72 -9.40
N ALA A 598 -28.02 20.72 -8.58
CA ALA A 598 -28.97 19.69 -8.17
C ALA A 598 -30.04 20.24 -7.20
N LYS A 599 -31.29 19.76 -7.34
CA LYS A 599 -32.49 20.31 -6.67
C LYS A 599 -33.36 19.22 -6.07
#